data_AF-A0A388TG87-F1
#
_entry.id   AF-A0A388TG87-F1
#
_cell.length_a   1.000
_cell.length_b   1.000
_cell.length_c   1.000
_cell.angle_alpha   90.00
_cell.angle_beta   90.00
_cell.angle_gamma   90.00
#
_symmetry.space_group_name_H-M   'P 1'
#
loop_
_entity.id
_entity.type
_entity.pdbx_description
1 polymer ?
#
loop_
_entity_poly.entity_id
_entity_poly.type
_entity_poly.pdbx_seq_one_letter_code
_entity_poly.pdbx_strand_id
1 'polypeptide(L)'
;MNFGDVSETTADTLEGKVKGETFVMIPIGLSFSDNDKLGLKIAKASIEGKIKERIFIGEYHGAAWKFIESIRLKIDDKVYTLTDNNPARTVWSSTYVIERLVFPITDEMYNNIIKSKSITAELLTRVIVVEGEQLNKIKEFLK
;
A
#
# COMPACT_ATOMS: atom_id res chain seq x y z
N MET A 1 -0.76 -13.71 -0.86
CA MET A 1 -1.51 -12.87 0.09
C MET A 1 -2.83 -12.50 -0.56
N ASN A 2 -3.92 -12.57 0.18
CA ASN A 2 -5.26 -12.18 -0.25
C ASN A 2 -5.59 -10.76 0.22
N PHE A 3 -6.73 -10.22 -0.23
CA PHE A 3 -7.29 -9.00 0.35
C PHE A 3 -7.52 -9.20 1.85
N GLY A 4 -7.11 -8.23 2.67
CA GLY A 4 -7.35 -8.25 4.11
C GLY A 4 -6.40 -9.12 4.92
N ASP A 5 -5.40 -9.76 4.29
CA ASP A 5 -4.28 -10.36 5.01
C ASP A 5 -3.58 -9.27 5.83
N VAL A 6 -3.32 -9.56 7.11
CA VAL A 6 -2.53 -8.72 8.02
C VAL A 6 -1.24 -9.46 8.38
N SER A 7 -0.11 -8.76 8.30
CA SER A 7 1.19 -9.26 8.78
C SER A 7 1.78 -8.30 9.81
N GLU A 8 2.34 -8.85 10.88
CA GLU A 8 2.99 -8.08 11.95
C GLU A 8 4.50 -8.36 11.99
N THR A 9 5.28 -7.36 12.36
CA THR A 9 6.69 -7.47 12.71
C THR A 9 6.98 -6.66 13.97
N THR A 10 7.98 -7.08 14.75
CA THR A 10 8.46 -6.31 15.90
C THR A 10 9.98 -6.23 15.92
N ALA A 11 10.51 -5.07 16.27
CA ALA A 11 11.94 -4.84 16.48
C ALA A 11 12.16 -4.00 17.74
N ASP A 12 13.19 -4.33 18.51
CA ASP A 12 13.62 -3.54 19.65
C ASP A 12 14.59 -2.45 19.20
N THR A 13 14.35 -1.20 19.64
CA THR A 13 15.14 -0.03 19.24
C THR A 13 15.49 0.81 20.47
N LEU A 14 16.36 1.82 20.29
CA LEU A 14 16.70 2.78 21.35
C LEU A 14 15.48 3.58 21.85
N GLU A 15 14.44 3.73 21.04
CA GLU A 15 13.18 4.40 21.39
C GLU A 15 12.12 3.44 21.97
N GLY A 16 12.49 2.17 22.21
CA GLY A 16 11.59 1.12 22.68
C GLY A 16 11.20 0.12 21.59
N LYS A 17 10.18 -0.69 21.87
CA LYS A 17 9.73 -1.74 20.96
C LYS A 17 8.83 -1.17 19.86
N VAL A 18 9.30 -1.25 18.62
CA VAL A 18 8.55 -0.91 17.41
C VAL A 18 7.69 -2.10 17.01
N LYS A 19 6.39 -1.89 16.80
CA LYS A 19 5.50 -2.83 16.10
C LYS A 19 5.15 -2.25 14.74
N GLY A 20 5.53 -2.97 13.68
CA GLY A 20 5.09 -2.74 12.31
C GLY A 20 3.92 -3.66 11.97
N GLU A 21 2.89 -3.10 11.35
CA GLU A 21 1.72 -3.86 10.91
C GLU A 21 1.44 -3.49 9.44
N THR A 22 1.06 -4.46 8.62
CA THR A 22 0.73 -4.25 7.20
C THR A 22 -0.57 -4.96 6.84
N PHE A 23 -1.48 -4.25 6.18
CA PHE A 23 -2.76 -4.72 5.65
C PHE A 23 -2.76 -4.70 4.13
N VAL A 24 -3.20 -5.79 3.51
CA VAL A 24 -3.30 -5.89 2.04
C VAL A 24 -4.61 -5.29 1.53
N MET A 25 -4.58 -4.05 1.03
CA MET A 25 -5.71 -3.42 0.34
C MET A 25 -5.97 -4.03 -1.03
N ILE A 26 -4.90 -4.37 -1.75
CA ILE A 26 -4.95 -4.88 -3.12
C ILE A 26 -3.87 -5.96 -3.21
N PRO A 27 -4.25 -7.25 -3.29
CA PRO A 27 -3.28 -8.34 -3.32
C PRO A 27 -2.47 -8.34 -4.62
N ILE A 28 -1.20 -8.72 -4.49
CA ILE A 28 -0.23 -8.79 -5.59
C ILE A 28 -0.58 -10.00 -6.47
N GLY A 29 -1.23 -9.72 -7.62
CA GLY A 29 -1.43 -10.67 -8.70
C GLY A 29 -2.61 -11.63 -8.56
N LEU A 30 -3.82 -11.13 -8.81
CA LEU A 30 -5.02 -11.94 -9.07
C LEU A 30 -5.31 -12.05 -10.59
N SER A 31 -4.37 -12.66 -11.35
CA SER A 31 -4.47 -12.95 -12.80
C SER A 31 -4.60 -11.73 -13.74
N PHE A 32 -4.54 -11.81 -15.08
CA PHE A 32 -4.30 -12.94 -16.02
C PHE A 32 -3.13 -12.63 -17.00
N SER A 33 -1.93 -12.32 -16.51
CA SER A 33 -0.68 -12.41 -17.30
C SER A 33 0.46 -12.82 -16.37
N ASP A 34 1.20 -13.86 -16.72
CA ASP A 34 1.97 -14.63 -15.73
C ASP A 34 3.17 -13.88 -15.11
N ASN A 35 3.60 -12.78 -15.72
CA ASN A 35 4.86 -12.12 -15.38
C ASN A 35 4.73 -10.84 -14.56
N ASP A 36 3.65 -10.05 -14.69
CA ASP A 36 3.56 -8.69 -14.12
C ASP A 36 2.45 -8.62 -13.03
N LYS A 37 2.84 -8.45 -11.76
CA LYS A 37 1.94 -8.38 -10.59
C LYS A 37 2.16 -7.09 -9.81
N LEU A 38 1.11 -6.29 -9.64
CA LEU A 38 1.09 -5.07 -8.82
C LEU A 38 0.05 -5.22 -7.69
N GLY A 39 0.42 -4.83 -6.47
CA GLY A 39 -0.49 -4.67 -5.34
C GLY A 39 -0.22 -3.42 -4.51
N LEU A 40 -1.19 -3.08 -3.65
CA LEU A 40 -1.16 -1.93 -2.75
C LEU A 40 -1.44 -2.41 -1.32
N LYS A 41 -0.64 -1.96 -0.37
CA LYS A 41 -0.77 -2.26 1.05
C LYS A 41 -0.85 -0.95 1.84
N ILE A 42 -1.45 -0.96 3.01
CA ILE A 42 -1.26 0.07 4.04
C ILE A 42 -0.38 -0.55 5.12
N ALA A 43 0.63 0.18 5.58
CA ALA A 43 1.32 -0.17 6.81
C ALA A 43 1.19 0.94 7.84
N LYS A 44 1.22 0.56 9.12
CA LYS A 44 1.37 1.47 10.25
C LYS A 44 2.51 1.01 11.15
N ALA A 45 3.27 1.96 11.66
CA ALA A 45 4.32 1.72 12.65
C ALA A 45 3.91 2.36 13.98
N SER A 46 4.10 1.63 15.07
CA SER A 46 3.81 2.11 16.42
C SER A 46 4.95 1.83 17.39
N ILE A 47 5.11 2.71 18.36
CA ILE A 47 6.06 2.57 19.49
C ILE A 47 5.23 2.64 20.76
N GLU A 48 5.32 1.62 21.61
CA GLU A 48 4.55 1.52 22.87
C GLU A 48 3.03 1.75 22.68
N GLY A 49 2.47 1.24 21.58
CA GLY A 49 1.06 1.38 21.23
C GLY A 49 0.66 2.74 20.64
N LYS A 50 1.58 3.71 20.53
CA LYS A 50 1.34 4.99 19.85
C LYS A 50 1.75 4.88 18.39
N ILE A 51 0.80 5.03 17.47
CA ILE A 51 1.08 5.10 16.02
C ILE A 51 1.98 6.32 15.76
N LYS A 52 3.12 6.07 15.11
CA LYS A 52 4.12 7.07 14.71
C LYS A 52 4.00 7.44 13.24
N GLU A 53 3.71 6.44 12.40
CA GLU A 53 3.67 6.61 10.96
C GLU A 53 2.58 5.72 10.34
N ARG A 54 2.00 6.18 9.23
CA ARG A 54 1.11 5.43 8.34
C ARG A 54 1.60 5.65 6.90
N ILE A 55 1.76 4.57 6.14
CA ILE A 55 2.23 4.62 4.75
C ILE A 55 1.36 3.73 3.85
N PHE A 56 1.22 4.14 2.59
CA PHE A 56 0.91 3.20 1.52
C PHE A 56 2.22 2.56 1.02
N ILE A 57 2.17 1.28 0.70
CA ILE A 57 3.25 0.55 0.05
C ILE A 57 2.72 0.04 -1.30
N GLY A 58 3.22 0.62 -2.38
CA GLY A 58 3.08 0.05 -3.72
C GLY A 58 4.15 -1.02 -3.95
N GLU A 59 3.77 -2.20 -4.43
CA GLU A 59 4.73 -3.28 -4.69
C GLU A 59 4.46 -3.89 -6.07
N TYR A 60 5.39 -3.68 -7.00
CA TYR A 60 5.43 -4.29 -8.33
C TYR A 60 6.43 -5.44 -8.34
N HIS A 61 6.02 -6.52 -9.01
CA HIS A 61 6.77 -7.73 -9.25
C HIS A 61 6.62 -8.04 -10.73
N GLY A 62 7.65 -7.81 -11.54
CA GLY A 62 7.48 -8.22 -12.92
C GLY A 62 8.65 -8.08 -13.86
N ALA A 63 8.34 -8.39 -15.11
CA ALA A 63 9.30 -8.44 -16.19
C ALA A 63 9.31 -7.15 -17.01
N ALA A 64 10.23 -7.07 -17.97
CA ALA A 64 10.36 -5.94 -18.89
C ALA A 64 10.66 -4.56 -18.24
N TRP A 65 11.17 -4.52 -17.00
CA TRP A 65 11.71 -3.30 -16.38
C TRP A 65 10.74 -2.11 -16.36
N LYS A 66 9.44 -2.37 -16.28
CA LYS A 66 8.42 -1.33 -16.11
C LYS A 66 8.44 -0.86 -14.66
N PHE A 67 8.38 0.44 -14.46
CA PHE A 67 8.37 1.07 -13.15
C PHE A 67 7.09 1.84 -12.94
N ILE A 68 6.65 1.94 -11.68
CA ILE A 68 5.50 2.74 -11.28
C ILE A 68 5.97 4.19 -11.16
N GLU A 69 5.52 5.03 -12.09
CA GLU A 69 5.77 6.48 -12.01
C GLU A 69 4.85 7.13 -10.98
N SER A 70 3.59 6.69 -10.91
CA SER A 70 2.62 7.17 -9.92
C SER A 70 1.47 6.19 -9.70
N ILE A 71 0.78 6.34 -8.58
CA ILE A 71 -0.50 5.69 -8.27
C ILE A 71 -1.53 6.79 -8.03
N ARG A 72 -2.66 6.78 -8.74
CA ARG A 72 -3.74 7.73 -8.45
C ARG A 72 -4.72 7.10 -7.48
N LEU A 73 -5.05 7.82 -6.41
CA LEU A 73 -5.97 7.39 -5.37
C LEU A 73 -7.12 8.40 -5.29
N LYS A 74 -8.35 7.96 -5.58
CA LYS A 74 -9.57 8.73 -5.38
C LYS A 74 -10.28 8.26 -4.12
N ILE A 75 -10.53 9.17 -3.18
CA ILE A 75 -11.23 8.92 -1.91
C ILE A 75 -12.49 9.77 -1.92
N ASP A 76 -13.66 9.15 -2.06
CA ASP A 76 -14.90 9.80 -2.49
C ASP A 76 -14.64 10.77 -3.67
N ASP A 77 -14.79 12.08 -3.51
CA ASP A 77 -14.57 13.08 -4.57
C ASP A 77 -13.13 13.63 -4.65
N LYS A 78 -12.27 13.34 -3.66
CA LYS A 78 -10.89 13.85 -3.62
C LYS A 78 -9.96 12.94 -4.41
N VAL A 79 -9.06 13.51 -5.21
CA VAL A 79 -8.07 12.77 -6.01
C VAL A 79 -6.66 13.15 -5.57
N TYR A 80 -5.85 12.12 -5.33
CA TYR A 80 -4.44 12.21 -4.95
C TYR A 80 -3.60 11.50 -6.00
N THR A 81 -2.43 12.05 -6.32
CA THR A 81 -1.40 11.36 -7.11
C THR A 81 -0.24 11.06 -6.19
N LEU A 82 -0.01 9.77 -5.94
CA LEU A 82 1.09 9.28 -5.13
C LEU A 82 2.32 9.09 -6.02
N THR A 83 3.43 9.75 -5.69
CA THR A 83 4.71 9.66 -6.40
C THR A 83 5.82 9.41 -5.39
N ASP A 84 6.71 8.46 -5.68
CA ASP A 84 7.92 8.21 -4.90
C ASP A 84 9.12 8.52 -5.80
N ASN A 85 9.97 9.46 -5.36
CA ASN A 85 11.13 9.92 -6.12
C ASN A 85 12.36 9.01 -5.91
N ASN A 86 12.31 8.07 -4.95
CA ASN A 86 13.40 7.15 -4.65
C ASN A 86 12.89 5.72 -4.35
N PRO A 87 12.20 5.07 -5.32
CA PRO A 87 11.64 3.75 -5.13
C PRO A 87 12.73 2.69 -4.94
N ALA A 88 12.53 1.79 -4.00
CA ALA A 88 13.45 0.70 -3.73
C ALA A 88 13.29 -0.40 -4.80
N ARG A 89 14.37 -0.67 -5.55
CA ARG A 89 14.37 -1.64 -6.66
C ARG A 89 15.34 -2.78 -6.38
N THR A 90 14.85 -4.01 -6.48
CA THR A 90 15.64 -5.23 -6.35
C THR A 90 15.55 -6.04 -7.64
N VAL A 91 16.67 -6.18 -8.33
CA VAL A 91 16.79 -7.03 -9.52
C VAL A 91 17.00 -8.47 -9.05
N TRP A 92 16.06 -9.37 -9.32
CA TRP A 92 16.16 -10.78 -8.92
C TRP A 92 16.74 -11.66 -10.03
N SER A 93 16.49 -11.29 -11.29
CA SER A 93 17.13 -11.86 -12.49
C SER A 93 17.25 -10.79 -13.57
N SER A 94 17.93 -11.10 -14.68
CA SER A 94 18.02 -10.20 -15.85
C SER A 94 16.65 -9.76 -16.40
N THR A 95 15.61 -10.56 -16.16
CA THR A 95 14.25 -10.35 -16.66
C THR A 95 13.22 -10.05 -15.57
N TYR A 96 13.59 -9.98 -14.27
CA TYR A 96 12.62 -9.82 -13.18
C TYR A 96 13.10 -8.81 -12.14
N VAL A 97 12.27 -7.80 -11.90
CA VAL A 97 12.51 -6.73 -10.92
C VAL A 97 11.35 -6.66 -9.93
N ILE A 98 11.69 -6.47 -8.66
CA ILE A 98 10.76 -6.08 -7.61
C ILE A 98 10.98 -4.59 -7.36
N GLU A 99 9.92 -3.79 -7.51
CA GLU A 99 9.92 -2.37 -7.13
C GLU A 99 8.98 -2.15 -5.95
N ARG A 100 9.44 -1.39 -4.96
CA ARG A 100 8.67 -0.95 -3.80
C ARG A 100 8.69 0.56 -3.72
N LEU A 101 7.50 1.14 -3.56
CA LEU A 101 7.28 2.57 -3.41
C LEU A 101 6.61 2.83 -2.08
N VAL A 102 7.05 3.85 -1.37
CA VAL A 102 6.52 4.23 -0.05
C VAL A 102 5.93 5.63 -0.11
N PHE A 103 4.66 5.75 0.28
CA PHE A 103 3.94 7.03 0.24
C PHE A 103 3.39 7.35 1.64
N PRO A 104 3.84 8.44 2.29
CA PRO A 104 3.28 8.87 3.57
C PRO A 104 1.77 9.16 3.47
N ILE A 105 1.00 8.61 4.43
CA ILE A 105 -0.41 8.94 4.58
C ILE A 105 -0.49 10.19 5.47
N THR A 106 -0.78 11.33 4.85
CA THR A 106 -0.97 12.60 5.59
C THR A 106 -2.21 12.54 6.48
N ASP A 107 -2.25 13.36 7.52
CA ASP A 107 -3.43 13.46 8.40
C ASP A 107 -4.70 13.83 7.62
N GLU A 108 -4.60 14.62 6.55
CA GLU A 108 -5.74 14.94 5.69
C GLU A 108 -6.24 13.68 4.96
N MET A 109 -5.34 12.93 4.33
CA MET A 109 -5.68 11.68 3.64
C MET A 109 -6.26 10.64 4.60
N TYR A 110 -5.66 10.46 5.78
CA TYR A 110 -6.18 9.61 6.85
C TYR A 110 -7.61 10.01 7.25
N ASN A 111 -7.86 11.29 7.51
CA ASN A 111 -9.18 11.78 7.88
C ASN A 111 -10.23 11.55 6.78
N ASN A 112 -9.84 11.66 5.51
CA ASN A 112 -10.73 11.35 4.39
C ASN A 112 -10.98 9.84 4.28
N ILE A 113 -9.97 8.98 4.42
CA ILE A 113 -10.12 7.51 4.41
C ILE A 113 -11.11 7.05 5.49
N ILE A 114 -10.95 7.49 6.73
CA ILE A 114 -11.81 7.10 7.85
C ILE A 114 -13.28 7.48 7.61
N LYS A 115 -13.53 8.61 6.95
CA LYS A 115 -14.88 9.13 6.65
C LYS A 115 -15.48 8.65 5.32
N SER A 116 -14.67 8.08 4.43
CA SER A 116 -15.04 7.79 3.04
C SER A 116 -16.18 6.78 2.87
N LYS A 117 -16.83 6.76 1.72
CA LYS A 117 -17.75 5.68 1.28
C LYS A 117 -17.11 4.72 0.29
N SER A 118 -16.17 5.20 -0.53
CA SER A 118 -15.36 4.37 -1.42
C SER A 118 -13.93 4.90 -1.58
N ILE A 119 -13.03 3.99 -1.94
CA ILE A 119 -11.65 4.31 -2.34
C ILE A 119 -11.38 3.63 -3.67
N THR A 120 -10.88 4.39 -4.65
CA THR A 120 -10.48 3.88 -5.97
C THR A 120 -8.99 4.10 -6.17
N ALA A 121 -8.27 3.08 -6.64
CA ALA A 121 -6.86 3.17 -7.00
C ALA A 121 -6.65 2.87 -8.50
N GLU A 122 -5.86 3.68 -9.18
CA GLU A 122 -5.38 3.45 -10.55
C GLU A 122 -3.90 3.05 -10.49
N LEU A 123 -3.60 1.84 -11.00
CA LEU A 123 -2.35 1.11 -10.86
C LEU A 123 -1.90 0.57 -12.22
N LEU A 124 -0.91 1.18 -12.87
CA LEU A 124 -0.41 0.75 -14.20
C LEU A 124 -1.53 0.32 -15.18
N THR A 125 -2.44 1.24 -15.48
CA THR A 125 -3.67 1.08 -16.30
C THR A 125 -4.79 0.18 -15.75
N ARG A 126 -4.68 -0.35 -14.52
CA ARG A 126 -5.76 -1.05 -13.82
C ARG A 126 -6.46 -0.14 -12.80
N VAL A 127 -7.77 0.03 -12.92
CA VAL A 127 -8.61 0.69 -11.90
C VAL A 127 -9.19 -0.37 -10.95
N ILE A 128 -9.13 -0.11 -9.65
CA ILE A 128 -9.72 -0.95 -8.59
C ILE A 128 -10.53 -0.07 -7.65
N VAL A 129 -11.79 -0.43 -7.40
CA VAL A 129 -12.68 0.23 -6.43
C VAL A 129 -12.81 -0.67 -5.20
N VAL A 130 -12.74 -0.07 -4.00
CA VAL A 130 -12.89 -0.72 -2.71
C VAL A 130 -13.98 0.01 -1.92
N GLU A 131 -15.00 -0.74 -1.51
CA GLU A 131 -16.20 -0.22 -0.85
C GLU A 131 -16.78 -1.25 0.14
N GLY A 132 -17.85 -0.87 0.86
CA GLY A 132 -18.57 -1.76 1.77
C GLY A 132 -17.69 -2.39 2.86
N GLU A 133 -17.82 -3.71 3.05
CA GLU A 133 -17.11 -4.47 4.08
C GLU A 133 -15.57 -4.37 3.94
N GLN A 134 -15.06 -4.37 2.69
CA GLN A 134 -13.63 -4.26 2.42
C GLN A 134 -13.08 -2.90 2.88
N LEU A 135 -13.81 -1.82 2.62
CA LEU A 135 -13.45 -0.49 3.11
C LEU A 135 -13.52 -0.41 4.64
N ASN A 136 -14.50 -1.06 5.27
CA ASN A 136 -14.59 -1.07 6.73
C ASN A 136 -13.38 -1.74 7.38
N LYS A 137 -12.89 -2.88 6.83
CA LYS A 137 -11.65 -3.54 7.28
C LYS A 137 -10.43 -2.62 7.18
N ILE A 138 -10.31 -1.85 6.10
CA ILE A 138 -9.25 -0.83 5.93
C ILE A 138 -9.34 0.25 7.01
N LYS A 139 -10.55 0.77 7.30
CA LYS A 139 -10.77 1.79 8.33
C LYS A 139 -10.52 1.28 9.74
N GLU A 140 -10.84 0.03 10.02
CA GLU A 140 -10.56 -0.62 11.30
C GLU A 140 -9.05 -0.82 11.50
N PHE A 141 -8.34 -1.27 10.46
CA PHE A 141 -6.88 -1.38 10.50
C PHE A 141 -6.17 -0.04 10.74
N LEU A 142 -6.70 1.07 10.24
CA LEU A 142 -6.08 2.41 10.33
C LEU A 142 -6.21 3.11 11.69
N LYS A 143 -7.15 2.66 12.53
CA LYS A 143 -7.38 3.16 13.90
C LYS A 143 -6.23 2.76 14.84
#